data_AF-A0A7G9WHM2-F1
#
_entry.id   AF-A0A7G9WHM2-F1
#
_cell.length_a   1.000
_cell.length_b   1.000
_cell.length_c   1.000
_cell.angle_alpha   90.00
_cell.angle_beta   90.00
_cell.angle_gamma   90.00
#
_symmetry.space_group_name_H-M   'P 1'
#
loop_
_entity.id
_entity.type
_entity.pdbx_description
1 polymer ?
#
loop_
_entity_poly.entity_id
_entity_poly.type
_entity_poly.pdbx_seq_one_letter_code
_entity_poly.pdbx_strand_id
1 'polypeptide(L)'
;MTISFHGMKRKIFLAVAAAVLVTAVLFLLTAVGAKGGIPGGKNSDRVAFLTQCGWKVEQEPMSTRDVAVPAQFSKVYQNYNELNKKAGFDLTKVAGKTCHQYVYRVTNYTSKQEVHATLLIFEGKIVGGDISTAALDGFMQPLRQISTGSTA
;
A
#
# COMPACT_ATOMS: atom_id res chain seq x y z
N MET A 1 43.83 43.00 18.12
CA MET A 1 42.55 42.31 18.46
C MET A 1 42.33 41.22 17.43
N THR A 2 42.81 40.00 17.67
CA THR A 2 42.64 38.86 16.76
C THR A 2 41.50 37.98 17.28
N ILE A 3 40.37 38.01 16.59
CA ILE A 3 39.19 37.24 16.99
C ILE A 3 39.42 35.79 16.55
N SER A 4 39.46 34.87 17.51
CA SER A 4 39.73 33.44 17.29
C SER A 4 38.63 32.78 16.45
N PHE A 5 38.96 32.47 15.19
CA PHE A 5 38.04 31.85 14.21
C PHE A 5 37.77 30.35 14.46
N HIS A 6 38.46 29.71 15.41
CA HIS A 6 38.38 28.26 15.61
C HIS A 6 37.21 27.83 16.52
N GLY A 7 36.73 28.70 17.41
CA GLY A 7 35.56 28.44 18.25
C GLY A 7 34.23 28.53 17.50
N MET A 8 34.16 29.39 16.48
CA MET A 8 32.93 29.64 15.71
C MET A 8 32.56 28.47 14.78
N LYS A 9 33.56 27.84 14.15
CA LYS A 9 33.34 26.67 13.28
C LYS A 9 32.80 25.46 14.06
N ARG A 10 33.28 25.22 15.29
CA ARG A 10 32.79 24.13 16.15
C ARG A 10 31.35 24.39 16.63
N LYS A 11 31.00 25.65 16.97
CA LYS A 11 29.63 26.03 17.35
C LYS A 11 28.65 25.91 16.17
N ILE A 12 29.05 26.30 14.97
CA ILE A 12 28.25 26.12 13.74
C ILE A 12 28.06 24.62 13.44
N PHE A 13 29.12 23.81 13.55
CA PHE A 13 29.03 22.36 13.31
C PHE A 13 28.09 21.66 14.30
N LEU A 14 28.14 22.04 15.59
CA LEU A 14 27.23 21.52 16.61
C LEU A 14 25.77 21.97 16.39
N ALA A 15 25.55 23.21 15.95
CA ALA A 15 24.21 23.70 15.64
C ALA A 15 23.60 22.98 14.42
N VAL A 16 24.39 22.73 13.38
CA VAL A 16 23.95 21.97 12.19
C VAL A 16 23.66 20.52 12.55
N ALA A 17 24.53 19.86 13.34
CA ALA A 17 24.29 18.49 13.81
C ALA A 17 23.02 18.38 14.66
N ALA A 18 22.78 19.35 15.55
CA ALA A 18 21.55 19.41 16.35
C ALA A 18 20.31 19.62 15.47
N ALA A 19 20.36 20.48 14.45
CA ALA A 19 19.25 20.70 13.53
C ALA A 19 18.94 19.45 12.67
N VAL A 20 19.95 18.72 12.22
CA VAL A 20 19.79 17.43 11.51
C VAL A 20 19.20 16.37 12.44
N LEU A 21 19.62 16.33 13.71
CA LEU A 21 19.03 15.42 14.70
C LEU A 21 17.57 15.76 15.01
N VAL A 22 17.24 17.05 15.18
CA VAL A 22 15.86 17.48 15.44
C VAL A 22 14.94 17.18 14.24
N THR A 23 15.42 17.37 13.01
CA THR A 23 14.65 17.02 11.81
C THR A 23 14.49 15.51 11.64
N ALA A 24 15.53 14.72 11.91
CA ALA A 24 15.43 13.25 11.91
C ALA A 24 14.47 12.73 12.99
N VAL A 25 14.50 13.31 14.19
CA VAL A 25 13.59 12.98 15.30
C VAL A 25 12.16 13.40 14.98
N LEU A 26 11.93 14.54 14.32
CA LEU A 26 10.61 14.97 13.89
C LEU A 26 10.05 14.08 12.75
N PHE A 27 10.91 13.62 11.84
CA PHE A 27 10.56 12.59 10.84
C PHE A 27 10.21 11.24 11.49
N LEU A 28 10.93 10.85 12.55
CA LEU A 28 10.63 9.63 13.31
C LEU A 28 9.32 9.77 14.12
N LEU A 29 9.07 10.92 14.74
CA LEU A 29 7.84 11.19 15.50
C LEU A 29 6.59 11.22 14.61
N THR A 30 6.71 11.67 13.35
CA THR A 30 5.62 11.58 12.36
C THR A 30 5.41 10.15 11.84
N ALA A 31 6.44 9.31 11.86
CA ALA A 31 6.33 7.88 11.51
C ALA A 31 5.75 7.02 12.66
N VAL A 32 5.92 7.44 13.92
CA VAL A 32 5.53 6.68 15.13
C VAL A 32 4.03 6.83 15.49
N GLY A 33 3.24 7.58 14.70
CA GLY A 33 1.79 7.71 14.86
C GLY A 33 0.94 6.71 14.07
N ALA A 34 1.54 5.93 13.17
CA ALA A 34 0.79 5.01 12.33
C ALA A 34 0.38 3.75 13.12
N LYS A 35 -0.84 3.72 13.67
CA LYS A 35 -1.54 2.46 13.97
C LYS A 35 -1.33 1.52 12.77
N GLY A 36 -0.74 0.35 12.99
CA GLY A 36 -0.29 -0.58 11.95
C GLY A 36 -1.28 -0.80 10.79
N GLY A 37 -0.72 -1.02 9.60
CA GLY A 37 -1.46 -1.25 8.35
C GLY A 37 -0.65 -0.77 7.14
N ILE A 38 -1.09 -1.16 5.94
CA ILE A 38 -0.46 -0.75 4.68
C ILE A 38 -1.09 0.58 4.24
N PRO A 39 -0.34 1.69 4.08
CA PRO A 39 -0.90 2.96 3.63
C PRO A 39 -1.55 2.85 2.24
N GLY A 40 -2.71 3.47 2.06
CA GLY A 40 -3.42 3.50 0.77
C GLY A 40 -4.27 4.76 0.55
N GLY A 41 -4.21 5.73 1.46
CA GLY A 41 -4.98 6.97 1.39
C GLY A 41 -4.58 7.85 0.21
N LYS A 42 -3.29 7.89 -0.13
CA LYS A 42 -2.78 8.65 -1.27
C LYS A 42 -2.53 7.76 -2.49
N ASN A 43 -2.63 8.34 -3.68
CA ASN A 43 -2.33 7.64 -4.94
C ASN A 43 -0.89 7.08 -4.95
N SER A 44 0.08 7.86 -4.48
CA SER A 44 1.47 7.44 -4.36
C SER A 44 1.64 6.19 -3.50
N ASP A 45 0.87 6.06 -2.41
CA ASP A 45 0.95 4.90 -1.50
C ASP A 45 0.47 3.63 -2.22
N ARG A 46 -0.63 3.75 -2.98
CA ARG A 46 -1.23 2.65 -3.75
C ARG A 46 -0.31 2.17 -4.86
N VAL A 47 0.25 3.09 -5.65
CA VAL A 47 1.21 2.76 -6.72
C VAL A 47 2.49 2.15 -6.15
N ALA A 48 3.02 2.70 -5.04
CA ALA A 48 4.19 2.14 -4.37
C ALA A 48 3.92 0.72 -3.86
N PHE A 49 2.76 0.47 -3.25
CA PHE A 49 2.38 -0.87 -2.80
C PHE A 49 2.29 -1.86 -3.96
N LEU A 50 1.63 -1.50 -5.06
CA LEU A 50 1.53 -2.36 -6.25
C LEU A 50 2.90 -2.66 -6.84
N THR A 51 3.79 -1.67 -6.89
CA THR A 51 5.18 -1.83 -7.34
C THR A 51 5.95 -2.82 -6.45
N GLN A 52 5.80 -2.72 -5.13
CA GLN A 52 6.39 -3.68 -4.18
C GLN A 52 5.85 -5.11 -4.36
N CYS A 53 4.61 -5.24 -4.84
CA CYS A 53 4.01 -6.54 -5.19
C CYS A 53 4.47 -7.06 -6.57
N GLY A 54 5.29 -6.31 -7.31
CA GLY A 54 5.79 -6.69 -8.64
C GLY A 54 4.94 -6.18 -9.81
N TRP A 55 3.92 -5.36 -9.55
CA TRP A 55 3.01 -4.84 -10.58
C TRP A 55 3.39 -3.42 -10.99
N LYS A 56 3.56 -3.19 -12.29
CA LYS A 56 3.64 -1.84 -12.85
C LYS A 56 2.25 -1.45 -13.32
N VAL A 57 1.82 -0.25 -12.97
CA VAL A 57 0.49 0.26 -13.31
C VAL A 57 0.57 1.65 -13.92
N GLU A 58 -0.52 2.07 -14.57
CA GLU A 58 -0.73 3.48 -14.89
C GLU A 58 -0.75 4.34 -13.62
N GLN A 59 -0.35 5.61 -13.75
CA GLN A 59 -0.19 6.51 -12.60
C GLN A 59 -1.53 6.80 -11.90
N GLU A 60 -2.61 6.92 -12.66
CA GLU A 60 -3.95 7.21 -12.13
C GLU A 60 -4.85 5.97 -12.21
N PRO A 61 -5.78 5.79 -11.25
CA PRO A 61 -6.75 4.71 -11.32
C PRO A 61 -7.72 4.95 -12.48
N MET A 62 -8.07 3.88 -13.18
CA MET A 62 -9.12 3.89 -14.20
C MET A 62 -10.52 4.06 -13.62
N SER A 63 -10.72 3.60 -12.39
CA SER A 63 -12.01 3.65 -11.70
C SER A 63 -11.81 3.79 -10.20
N THR A 64 -12.64 4.63 -9.59
CA THR A 64 -12.74 4.80 -8.14
C THR A 64 -14.21 4.77 -7.73
N ARG A 65 -14.57 3.96 -6.73
CA ARG A 65 -15.95 3.90 -6.21
C ARG A 65 -16.00 3.40 -4.78
N ASP A 66 -17.12 3.64 -4.11
CA ASP A 66 -17.41 3.04 -2.82
C ASP A 66 -18.01 1.65 -3.00
N VAL A 67 -17.54 0.69 -2.21
CA VAL A 67 -18.04 -0.69 -2.19
C VAL A 67 -18.33 -1.13 -0.76
N ALA A 68 -19.54 -1.62 -0.53
CA ALA A 68 -19.92 -2.20 0.74
C ALA A 68 -19.37 -3.63 0.84
N VAL A 69 -18.57 -3.91 1.87
CA VAL A 69 -18.21 -5.27 2.25
C VAL A 69 -19.39 -5.85 3.03
N PRO A 70 -19.98 -6.98 2.60
CA PRO A 70 -21.13 -7.58 3.29
C PRO A 70 -20.85 -7.84 4.76
N ALA A 71 -21.83 -7.63 5.63
CA ALA A 71 -21.71 -7.99 7.05
C ALA A 71 -21.61 -9.51 7.25
N GLN A 72 -22.22 -10.29 6.35
CA GLN A 72 -22.17 -11.75 6.32
C GLN A 72 -21.66 -12.21 4.97
N PHE A 73 -20.67 -13.10 4.96
CA PHE A 73 -20.01 -13.53 3.74
C PHE A 73 -20.75 -14.75 3.17
N SER A 74 -21.39 -14.55 2.01
CA SER A 74 -21.89 -15.65 1.18
C SER A 74 -20.72 -16.51 0.70
N LYS A 75 -21.00 -17.69 0.12
CA LYS A 75 -19.93 -18.56 -0.41
C LYS A 75 -19.04 -17.85 -1.43
N VAL A 76 -19.61 -16.97 -2.26
CA VAL A 76 -18.85 -16.16 -3.22
C VAL A 76 -17.89 -15.22 -2.51
N TYR A 77 -18.36 -14.50 -1.48
CA TYR A 77 -17.51 -13.58 -0.72
C TYR A 77 -16.49 -14.31 0.16
N GLN A 78 -16.80 -15.51 0.64
CA GLN A 78 -15.84 -16.38 1.33
C GLN A 78 -14.69 -16.75 0.40
N ASN A 79 -14.99 -17.20 -0.82
CA ASN A 79 -13.95 -17.53 -1.82
C ASN A 79 -13.12 -16.29 -2.19
N TYR A 80 -13.75 -15.11 -2.33
CA TYR A 80 -13.02 -13.86 -2.54
C TYR A 80 -12.12 -13.49 -1.35
N ASN A 81 -12.58 -13.72 -0.12
CA ASN A 81 -11.76 -13.48 1.06
C ASN A 81 -10.61 -14.48 1.19
N GLU A 82 -10.82 -15.75 0.83
CA GLU A 82 -9.76 -16.77 0.80
C GLU A 82 -8.63 -16.35 -0.16
N LEU A 83 -8.97 -15.78 -1.31
CA LEU A 83 -7.99 -15.18 -2.22
C LEU A 83 -7.19 -14.07 -1.54
N ASN A 84 -7.88 -13.16 -0.86
CA ASN A 84 -7.28 -12.04 -0.13
C ASN A 84 -6.37 -12.51 1.03
N LYS A 85 -6.77 -13.58 1.73
CA LYS A 85 -5.97 -14.22 2.78
C LYS A 85 -4.64 -14.75 2.28
N LYS A 86 -4.57 -15.27 1.05
CA LYS A 86 -3.30 -15.67 0.42
C LYS A 86 -2.35 -14.49 0.22
N ALA A 87 -2.89 -13.29 0.03
CA ALA A 87 -2.13 -12.04 -0.02
C ALA A 87 -1.93 -11.39 1.37
N GLY A 88 -2.30 -12.07 2.46
CA GLY A 88 -2.12 -11.59 3.84
C GLY A 88 -3.15 -10.56 4.29
N PHE A 89 -4.30 -10.50 3.60
CA PHE A 89 -5.43 -9.65 3.95
C PHE A 89 -6.56 -10.47 4.57
N ASP A 90 -7.47 -9.83 5.33
CA ASP A 90 -8.67 -10.51 5.80
C ASP A 90 -9.84 -9.54 5.82
N LEU A 91 -10.72 -9.67 4.83
CA LEU A 91 -11.87 -8.79 4.62
C LEU A 91 -12.91 -8.93 5.73
N THR A 92 -12.89 -10.03 6.52
CA THR A 92 -13.80 -10.15 7.67
C THR A 92 -13.54 -9.06 8.73
N LYS A 93 -12.33 -8.51 8.78
CA LYS A 93 -11.96 -7.40 9.69
C LYS A 93 -12.66 -6.09 9.33
N VAL A 94 -13.19 -5.98 8.11
CA VAL A 94 -13.96 -4.84 7.61
C VAL A 94 -15.37 -5.25 7.16
N ALA A 95 -15.88 -6.38 7.66
CA ALA A 95 -17.24 -6.83 7.34
C ALA A 95 -18.29 -5.79 7.77
N GLY A 96 -19.27 -5.53 6.91
CA GLY A 96 -20.30 -4.53 7.14
C GLY A 96 -19.82 -3.09 7.03
N LYS A 97 -18.59 -2.86 6.54
CA LYS A 97 -18.02 -1.53 6.31
C LYS A 97 -18.00 -1.19 4.82
N THR A 98 -17.93 0.10 4.52
CA THR A 98 -17.72 0.59 3.16
C THR A 98 -16.25 0.88 2.94
N CYS A 99 -15.68 0.32 1.88
CA CYS A 99 -14.32 0.58 1.44
C CYS A 99 -14.33 1.42 0.16
N HIS A 100 -13.26 2.16 -0.08
CA HIS A 100 -12.99 2.79 -1.37
C HIS A 100 -12.24 1.79 -2.26
N GLN A 101 -12.83 1.44 -3.39
CA GLN A 101 -12.20 0.62 -4.41
C GLN A 101 -11.47 1.52 -5.42
N TYR A 102 -10.22 1.17 -5.71
CA TYR A 102 -9.42 1.76 -6.78
C TYR A 102 -9.00 0.67 -7.74
N VAL A 103 -9.16 0.90 -9.04
CA VAL A 103 -8.78 -0.04 -10.09
C VAL A 103 -7.74 0.62 -10.99
N TYR A 104 -6.59 -0.03 -11.16
CA TYR A 104 -5.50 0.43 -12.01
C TYR A 104 -5.27 -0.51 -13.18
N ARG A 105 -4.87 0.04 -14.33
CA ARG A 105 -4.38 -0.77 -15.45
C ARG A 105 -2.99 -1.29 -15.15
N VAL A 106 -2.78 -2.59 -15.27
CA VAL A 106 -1.45 -3.22 -15.19
C VAL A 106 -0.77 -3.14 -16.55
N THR A 107 0.49 -2.71 -16.56
CA THR A 107 1.27 -2.43 -17.79
C THR A 107 2.41 -3.42 -18.02
N ASN A 108 2.76 -4.25 -17.04
CA ASN A 108 3.81 -5.26 -17.16
C ASN A 108 3.29 -6.70 -17.31
N TYR A 109 2.04 -6.88 -17.72
CA TYR A 109 1.47 -8.20 -18.01
C TYR A 109 1.42 -8.43 -19.53
N THR A 110 2.01 -9.53 -20.01
CA THR A 110 2.28 -9.79 -21.43
C THR A 110 1.09 -10.37 -22.23
N SER A 111 -0.14 -10.34 -21.69
CA SER A 111 -1.33 -10.83 -22.39
C SER A 111 -1.93 -9.78 -23.33
N LYS A 112 -2.65 -10.25 -24.36
CA LYS A 112 -3.51 -9.38 -25.17
C LYS A 112 -4.73 -8.85 -24.41
N GLN A 113 -5.09 -9.49 -23.29
CA GLN A 113 -6.19 -9.06 -22.44
C GLN A 113 -5.74 -7.95 -21.48
N GLU A 114 -6.66 -7.01 -21.21
CA GLU A 114 -6.46 -5.95 -20.23
C GLU A 114 -6.51 -6.54 -18.81
N VAL A 115 -5.45 -6.28 -18.04
CA VAL A 115 -5.30 -6.74 -16.66
C VAL A 115 -5.45 -5.55 -15.72
N HIS A 116 -6.21 -5.76 -14.65
CA HIS A 116 -6.51 -4.77 -13.63
C HIS A 116 -5.90 -5.15 -12.30
N ALA A 117 -5.43 -4.14 -11.57
CA ALA A 117 -5.11 -4.25 -10.16
C ALA A 117 -6.16 -3.50 -9.34
N THR A 118 -6.93 -4.26 -8.57
CA THR A 118 -7.96 -3.73 -7.67
C THR A 118 -7.39 -3.60 -6.27
N LEU A 119 -7.60 -2.46 -5.63
CA LEU A 119 -7.27 -2.21 -4.23
C LEU A 119 -8.53 -1.77 -3.47
N LEU A 120 -8.72 -2.32 -2.27
CA LEU A 120 -9.75 -1.92 -1.32
C LEU A 120 -9.11 -1.14 -0.16
N ILE A 121 -9.59 0.08 0.06
CA ILE A 121 -9.06 1.01 1.06
C ILE A 121 -10.13 1.24 2.12
N PHE A 122 -9.78 1.04 3.39
CA PHE A 122 -10.61 1.37 4.54
C PHE A 122 -9.81 2.26 5.49
N GLU A 123 -10.36 3.41 5.89
CA GLU A 123 -9.69 4.39 6.76
C GLU A 123 -8.25 4.74 6.32
N GLY A 124 -8.06 4.92 5.00
CA GLY A 124 -6.76 5.26 4.42
C GLY A 124 -5.75 4.11 4.36
N LYS A 125 -6.16 2.87 4.62
CA LYS A 125 -5.31 1.68 4.61
C LYS A 125 -5.77 0.66 3.58
N ILE A 126 -4.81 0.01 2.91
CA ILE A 126 -5.09 -1.12 2.01
C ILE A 126 -5.50 -2.33 2.86
N VAL A 127 -6.71 -2.83 2.62
CA VAL A 127 -7.31 -3.95 3.35
C VAL A 127 -7.57 -5.18 2.48
N GLY A 128 -7.34 -5.08 1.17
CA GLY A 128 -7.46 -6.20 0.23
C GLY A 128 -7.50 -5.75 -1.22
N GLY A 129 -7.86 -6.68 -2.10
CA GLY A 129 -7.98 -6.53 -3.55
C GLY A 129 -7.44 -7.75 -4.30
N ASP A 130 -7.27 -7.61 -5.61
CA ASP A 130 -6.92 -8.70 -6.52
C ASP A 130 -6.27 -8.18 -7.81
N ILE A 131 -5.67 -9.10 -8.57
CA ILE A 131 -5.32 -8.87 -9.98
C ILE A 131 -6.26 -9.70 -10.84
N SER A 132 -6.94 -9.08 -11.79
CA SER A 132 -7.98 -9.74 -12.58
C SER A 132 -8.07 -9.25 -14.02
N THR A 133 -8.78 -9.98 -14.87
CA THR A 133 -9.18 -9.54 -16.22
C THR A 133 -10.70 -9.50 -16.32
N ALA A 134 -11.21 -8.63 -17.19
CA ALA A 134 -12.65 -8.54 -17.47
C ALA A 134 -13.15 -9.58 -18.49
N ALA A 135 -12.27 -10.46 -18.98
CA ALA A 135 -12.61 -11.46 -19.99
C ALA A 135 -13.51 -12.57 -19.44
N LEU A 136 -14.33 -13.20 -20.30
CA LEU A 136 -15.24 -14.29 -19.92
C LEU A 136 -14.47 -15.52 -19.38
N ASP A 137 -13.30 -15.79 -19.95
CA ASP A 137 -12.33 -16.80 -19.53
C ASP A 137 -11.20 -16.19 -18.65
N GLY A 138 -11.50 -15.06 -18.02
CA GLY A 138 -10.57 -14.30 -17.22
C GLY A 138 -10.16 -15.00 -15.94
N PHE A 139 -9.22 -14.37 -15.24
CA PHE A 139 -8.74 -14.85 -13.96
C PHE A 139 -8.94 -13.81 -12.86
N MET A 140 -8.85 -14.27 -11.62
CA MET A 140 -8.71 -13.44 -10.44
C MET A 140 -7.66 -14.08 -9.53
N GLN A 141 -6.57 -13.39 -9.26
CA GLN A 141 -5.43 -13.88 -8.49
C GLN A 141 -5.10 -12.96 -7.30
N PRO A 142 -4.40 -13.46 -6.26
CA PRO A 142 -4.01 -12.64 -5.13
C PRO A 142 -3.11 -11.47 -5.56
N LEU A 143 -3.24 -10.32 -4.89
CA LEU A 143 -2.41 -9.12 -5.14
C LEU A 143 -0.91 -9.37 -5.03
N ARG A 144 -0.51 -10.24 -4.10
CA ARG A 144 0.87 -10.63 -3.87
C ARG A 144 0.93 -12.09 -3.49
N GLN A 145 2.03 -12.73 -3.86
CA GLN A 145 2.38 -14.04 -3.36
C GLN A 145 3.09 -13.86 -2.03
N ILE A 146 2.61 -14.52 -0.98
CA ILE A 146 3.39 -14.70 0.24
C ILE A 146 4.09 -16.04 0.06
N SER A 147 5.42 -16.03 -0.07
CA SER A 147 6.18 -17.28 -0.06
C SER A 147 5.97 -17.94 1.30
N THR A 148 5.08 -18.92 1.38
CA THR A 148 5.10 -19.90 2.46
C THR A 148 6.44 -20.60 2.33
N GLY A 149 7.36 -20.33 3.25
CA GLY A 149 8.72 -20.86 3.21
C GLY A 149 8.70 -22.34 2.87
N SER A 150 9.51 -22.72 1.88
CA SER A 150 9.91 -24.09 1.64
C SER A 150 10.54 -24.63 2.92
N THR A 151 9.76 -25.33 3.74
CA THR A 151 10.31 -26.27 4.70
C THR A 151 10.83 -27.46 3.89
N ALA A 152 12.10 -27.37 3.50
CA ALA A 152 12.93 -28.52 3.23
C ALA A 152 13.50 -29.03 4.55
#